data_AF-A0A7C5S0G9-F1
#
_entry.id   AF-A0A7C5S0G9-F1
#
_cell.length_a   1.000
_cell.length_b   1.000
_cell.length_c   1.000
_cell.angle_alpha   90.00
_cell.angle_beta   90.00
_cell.angle_gamma   90.00
#
_symmetry.space_group_name_H-M   'P 1'
#
loop_
_entity.id
_entity.type
_entity.pdbx_description
1 polymer ?
#
loop_
_entity_poly.entity_id
_entity_poly.type
_entity_poly.pdbx_seq_one_letter_code
_entity_poly.pdbx_strand_id
1 'polypeptide(L)'
;MKRIFGLILVMVFISASLFGGDLKTEFVKLQKSNPNAKITGKIGINSPILITGLSERVYADSIDRAAIEFIGRYPGLFSINDSIGVVVDRIVGSVGSKTVRLNYTYRGIPIYPAGIALTIDSNKTVNKVTFFNLPSLSLDTKVSFNETDAYYLVLNRDVSGYKSIGARYNKDSVRKVILLMGNKAFLAYEVKI
;
A
#
# COMPACT_ATOMS: atom_id res chain seq x y z
N MET A 1 -20.22 8.43 -14.53
CA MET A 1 -20.61 7.91 -13.20
C MET A 1 -19.61 8.43 -12.17
N LYS A 2 -20.06 9.22 -11.19
CA LYS A 2 -19.24 9.66 -10.06
C LYS A 2 -19.20 8.54 -9.02
N ARG A 3 -18.00 8.14 -8.57
CA ARG A 3 -17.80 7.17 -7.48
C ARG A 3 -17.72 7.95 -6.17
N ILE A 4 -18.48 7.54 -5.16
CA ILE A 4 -18.46 8.13 -3.82
C ILE A 4 -17.84 7.10 -2.88
N PHE A 5 -16.93 7.54 -2.01
CA PHE A 5 -16.26 6.71 -1.00
C PHE A 5 -16.55 7.33 0.38
N GLY A 6 -17.10 6.56 1.32
CA GLY A 6 -17.39 7.02 2.68
C GLY A 6 -16.55 6.31 3.74
N LEU A 7 -16.00 7.07 4.70
CA LEU A 7 -15.20 6.56 5.83
C LEU A 7 -15.64 7.24 7.16
N ILE A 8 -15.48 6.58 8.32
CA ILE A 8 -15.74 7.16 9.67
C ILE A 8 -14.52 6.88 10.57
N LEU A 9 -14.12 7.86 11.40
CA LEU A 9 -12.91 7.83 12.23
C LEU A 9 -13.15 8.43 13.63
N VAL A 10 -12.52 7.85 14.67
CA VAL A 10 -12.34 8.49 16.00
C VAL A 10 -10.85 8.47 16.39
N MET A 11 -10.31 9.61 16.85
CA MET A 11 -8.86 9.89 16.99
C MET A 11 -8.35 9.82 18.44
N VAL A 12 -7.12 9.30 18.64
CA VAL A 12 -6.25 9.59 19.79
C VAL A 12 -4.79 9.56 19.33
N PHE A 13 -3.97 10.54 19.74
CA PHE A 13 -2.59 10.80 19.30
C PHE A 13 -1.52 10.19 20.22
N ILE A 14 -0.45 9.63 19.63
CA ILE A 14 0.87 9.43 20.25
C ILE A 14 1.97 9.62 19.18
N SER A 15 3.08 10.27 19.54
CA SER A 15 4.24 10.57 18.68
C SER A 15 5.13 9.36 18.43
N ALA A 16 5.81 9.30 17.28
CA ALA A 16 6.78 8.24 16.99
C ALA A 16 8.09 8.81 16.44
N SER A 17 9.18 8.61 17.19
CA SER A 17 10.54 8.62 16.69
C SER A 17 10.82 7.27 16.03
N LEU A 18 11.07 7.24 14.71
CA LEU A 18 11.23 5.99 13.96
C LEU A 18 12.40 6.13 12.99
N PHE A 19 13.61 5.81 13.43
CA PHE A 19 14.55 5.08 12.57
C PHE A 19 14.63 3.67 13.15
N GLY A 20 13.75 2.78 12.70
CA GLY A 20 13.94 1.35 12.93
C GLY A 20 15.16 0.90 12.12
N GLY A 21 16.06 0.12 12.72
CA GLY A 21 17.38 -0.22 12.18
C GLY A 21 17.41 -0.85 10.78
N ASP A 22 16.29 -1.37 10.29
CA ASP A 22 16.20 -2.11 9.02
C ASP A 22 16.26 -1.20 7.78
N LEU A 23 15.60 -0.04 7.78
CA LEU A 23 15.56 0.85 6.62
C LEU A 23 16.97 1.38 6.27
N LYS A 24 17.73 1.80 7.28
CA LYS A 24 19.08 2.33 7.08
C LYS A 24 20.02 1.23 6.58
N THR A 25 19.94 0.04 7.18
CA THR A 25 20.80 -1.10 6.83
C THR A 25 20.55 -1.58 5.40
N GLU A 26 19.29 -1.75 5.02
CA GLU A 26 18.94 -2.15 3.66
C GLU A 26 19.24 -1.06 2.62
N PHE A 27 19.13 0.23 2.99
CA PHE A 27 19.52 1.31 2.09
C PHE A 27 21.03 1.31 1.84
N VAL A 28 21.86 1.06 2.86
CA VAL A 28 23.31 0.90 2.68
C VAL A 28 23.63 -0.29 1.77
N LYS A 29 22.89 -1.40 1.90
CA LYS A 29 23.02 -2.56 0.99
C LYS A 29 22.68 -2.17 -0.45
N LEU A 30 21.58 -1.44 -0.67
CA LEU A 30 21.18 -0.93 -1.99
C LEU A 30 22.24 0.02 -2.58
N GLN A 31 22.83 0.88 -1.76
CA GLN A 31 23.87 1.83 -2.20
C GLN A 31 25.15 1.16 -2.70
N LYS A 32 25.45 -0.08 -2.28
CA LYS A 32 26.62 -0.82 -2.80
C LYS A 32 26.49 -1.12 -4.30
N SER A 33 25.29 -1.44 -4.77
CA SER A 33 25.03 -1.65 -6.21
C SER A 33 24.57 -0.37 -6.91
N ASN A 34 24.14 0.65 -6.16
CA ASN A 34 23.68 1.93 -6.70
C ASN A 34 24.36 3.11 -5.96
N PRO A 35 25.64 3.42 -6.26
CA PRO A 35 26.39 4.45 -5.51
C PRO A 35 25.77 5.84 -5.56
N ASN A 36 24.98 6.13 -6.60
CA ASN A 36 24.28 7.40 -6.79
C ASN A 36 22.91 7.43 -6.09
N ALA A 37 22.50 6.35 -5.41
CA ALA A 37 21.19 6.26 -4.79
C ALA A 37 21.06 7.26 -3.64
N LYS A 38 19.97 8.02 -3.67
CA LYS A 38 19.63 9.02 -2.64
C LYS A 38 18.25 8.71 -2.09
N ILE A 39 18.11 8.78 -0.78
CA ILE A 39 16.84 8.65 -0.07
C ILE A 39 16.39 10.03 0.42
N THR A 40 15.13 10.37 0.16
CA THR A 40 14.49 11.63 0.57
C THR A 40 13.08 11.33 1.08
N GLY A 41 12.51 12.26 1.85
CA GLY A 41 11.19 12.09 2.46
C GLY A 41 11.28 11.95 3.98
N LYS A 42 10.11 11.94 4.61
CA LYS A 42 9.97 11.76 6.07
C LYS A 42 9.31 10.42 6.34
N ILE A 43 9.69 9.81 7.44
CA ILE A 43 9.07 8.57 7.90
C ILE A 43 7.71 8.92 8.48
N GLY A 44 6.66 8.31 7.93
CA GLY A 44 5.29 8.53 8.35
C GLY A 44 4.30 7.97 7.34
N ILE A 45 3.12 7.61 7.82
CA ILE A 45 2.12 6.89 7.03
C ILE A 45 1.46 7.80 5.98
N ASN A 46 1.61 9.12 6.18
CA ASN A 46 1.17 10.15 5.25
C ASN A 46 2.34 10.81 4.50
N SER A 47 3.57 10.32 4.67
CA SER A 47 4.78 10.91 4.08
C SER A 47 5.51 9.86 3.25
N PRO A 48 5.45 9.95 1.91
CA PRO A 48 6.16 9.00 1.08
C PRO A 48 7.68 9.21 1.23
N ILE A 49 8.39 8.09 1.25
CA ILE A 49 9.83 8.00 1.09
C ILE A 49 10.12 7.82 -0.39
N LEU A 50 11.12 8.53 -0.89
CA LEU A 50 11.54 8.52 -2.29
C LEU A 50 13.01 8.12 -2.37
N ILE A 51 13.30 7.10 -3.18
CA ILE A 51 14.65 6.71 -3.56
C ILE A 51 14.83 7.00 -5.06
N THR A 52 15.87 7.78 -5.38
CA THR A 52 16.29 8.13 -6.75
C THR A 52 17.75 7.75 -6.98
N GLY A 53 18.25 7.90 -8.21
CA GLY A 53 19.64 7.56 -8.55
C GLY A 53 19.89 6.05 -8.63
N LEU A 54 18.84 5.28 -8.87
CA LEU A 54 18.91 3.83 -9.05
C LEU A 54 19.16 3.50 -10.52
N SER A 55 19.92 2.43 -10.73
CA SER A 55 20.14 1.77 -12.02
C SER A 55 20.25 0.27 -11.80
N GLU A 56 19.37 -0.28 -10.97
CA GLU A 56 19.40 -1.68 -10.54
C GLU A 56 18.69 -2.54 -11.58
N ARG A 57 19.43 -3.39 -12.29
CA ARG A 57 18.84 -4.34 -13.23
C ARG A 57 18.31 -5.58 -12.50
N VAL A 58 17.08 -5.95 -12.82
CA VAL A 58 16.42 -7.16 -12.31
C VAL A 58 16.22 -8.14 -13.46
N TYR A 59 16.67 -9.38 -13.28
CA TYR A 59 16.60 -10.41 -14.32
C TYR A 59 15.27 -11.15 -14.24
N ALA A 60 14.22 -10.50 -14.77
CA ALA A 60 12.86 -11.02 -14.77
C ALA A 60 12.21 -10.94 -16.16
N ASP A 61 11.32 -11.90 -16.43
CA ASP A 61 10.63 -12.02 -17.72
C ASP A 61 9.59 -10.91 -17.96
N SER A 62 9.13 -10.26 -16.88
CA SER A 62 8.10 -9.22 -16.94
C SER A 62 8.39 -8.07 -15.96
N ILE A 63 7.76 -6.90 -16.20
CA ILE A 63 7.96 -5.68 -15.40
C ILE A 63 7.40 -5.83 -13.98
N ASP A 64 6.27 -6.50 -13.82
CA ASP A 64 5.68 -6.82 -12.51
C ASP A 64 6.56 -7.80 -11.72
N ARG A 65 7.10 -8.84 -12.36
CA ARG A 65 8.08 -9.74 -11.72
C ARG A 65 9.34 -9.00 -11.31
N ALA A 66 9.86 -8.11 -12.18
CA ALA A 66 11.01 -7.27 -11.84
C ALA A 66 10.76 -6.41 -10.59
N ALA A 67 9.54 -5.87 -10.43
CA ALA A 67 9.17 -5.12 -9.24
C ALA A 67 9.15 -5.98 -7.98
N ILE A 68 8.54 -7.17 -8.04
CA ILE A 68 8.46 -8.10 -6.90
C ILE A 68 9.85 -8.61 -6.51
N GLU A 69 10.69 -8.97 -7.47
CA GLU A 69 12.06 -9.40 -7.22
C GLU A 69 12.93 -8.29 -6.62
N PHE A 70 12.82 -7.04 -7.11
CA PHE A 70 13.52 -5.91 -6.51
C PHE A 70 13.15 -5.76 -5.03
N ILE A 71 11.85 -5.83 -4.73
CA ILE A 71 11.35 -5.76 -3.36
C ILE A 71 11.90 -6.92 -2.51
N GLY A 72 11.92 -8.14 -3.06
CA GLY A 72 12.45 -9.34 -2.39
C GLY A 72 13.96 -9.28 -2.10
N ARG A 73 14.73 -8.49 -2.86
CA ARG A 73 16.17 -8.26 -2.58
C ARG A 73 16.39 -7.34 -1.38
N TYR A 74 15.43 -6.47 -1.05
CA TYR A 74 15.54 -5.44 -0.02
C TYR A 74 14.27 -5.35 0.87
N PRO A 75 13.80 -6.45 1.47
CA PRO A 75 12.50 -6.49 2.15
C PRO A 75 12.40 -5.50 3.32
N GLY A 76 13.51 -5.24 4.02
CA GLY A 76 13.56 -4.27 5.11
C GLY A 76 13.45 -2.80 4.69
N LEU A 77 13.66 -2.46 3.40
CA LEU A 77 13.28 -1.12 2.89
C LEU A 77 11.76 -0.91 2.94
N PHE A 78 11.00 -2.00 2.78
CA PHE A 78 9.56 -1.98 2.59
C PHE A 78 8.80 -2.52 3.80
N SER A 79 9.48 -2.78 4.92
CA SER A 79 8.88 -3.37 6.12
C SER A 79 8.14 -4.69 5.85
N ILE A 80 8.66 -5.47 4.89
CA ILE A 80 8.13 -6.79 4.51
C ILE A 80 8.70 -7.85 5.45
N ASN A 81 7.83 -8.76 5.89
CA ASN A 81 8.14 -9.84 6.83
C ASN A 81 7.12 -10.99 6.69
N ASP A 82 7.19 -11.99 7.56
CA ASP A 82 6.33 -13.19 7.51
C ASP A 82 4.82 -12.90 7.50
N SER A 83 4.40 -11.75 8.02
CA SER A 83 3.00 -11.33 8.03
C SER A 83 2.68 -10.26 7.00
N ILE A 84 3.67 -9.49 6.53
CA ILE A 84 3.50 -8.39 5.58
C ILE A 84 4.04 -8.76 4.21
N GLY A 85 3.14 -8.85 3.24
CA GLY A 85 3.48 -9.05 1.83
C GLY A 85 3.11 -7.86 0.96
N VAL A 86 3.34 -8.00 -0.34
CA VAL A 86 2.94 -7.01 -1.36
C VAL A 86 2.25 -7.69 -2.52
N VAL A 87 1.29 -7.00 -3.13
CA VAL A 87 0.61 -7.44 -4.36
C VAL A 87 0.61 -6.33 -5.38
N VAL A 88 0.75 -6.68 -6.65
CA VAL A 88 0.66 -5.70 -7.75
C VAL A 88 -0.79 -5.21 -7.87
N ASP A 89 -0.98 -3.90 -7.76
CA ASP A 89 -2.28 -3.23 -7.93
C ASP A 89 -2.52 -2.91 -9.41
N ARG A 90 -1.56 -2.20 -10.02
CA ARG A 90 -1.63 -1.78 -11.42
C ARG A 90 -0.27 -1.38 -11.97
N ILE A 91 -0.17 -1.42 -13.29
CA ILE A 91 0.98 -0.91 -14.04
C ILE A 91 0.49 0.27 -14.88
N VAL A 92 1.14 1.43 -14.75
CA VAL A 92 0.78 2.67 -15.45
C VAL A 92 2.01 3.28 -16.12
N GLY A 93 1.84 3.89 -17.30
CA GLY A 93 2.93 4.54 -18.04
C GLY A 93 3.00 4.12 -19.51
N SER A 94 3.93 4.73 -20.24
CA SER A 94 4.12 4.54 -21.68
C SER A 94 5.19 3.49 -22.01
N VAL A 95 5.37 3.22 -23.30
CA VAL A 95 6.43 2.33 -23.80
C VAL A 95 7.80 2.94 -23.47
N GLY A 96 8.67 2.15 -22.83
CA GLY A 96 10.02 2.54 -22.41
C GLY A 96 10.18 2.77 -20.91
N SER A 97 9.14 3.22 -20.20
CA SER A 97 9.16 3.36 -18.73
C SER A 97 7.77 3.21 -18.12
N LYS A 98 7.61 2.22 -17.26
CA LYS A 98 6.36 1.93 -16.57
C LYS A 98 6.53 2.11 -15.06
N THR A 99 5.48 2.57 -14.40
CA THR A 99 5.38 2.57 -12.95
C THR A 99 4.51 1.41 -12.50
N VAL A 100 5.09 0.46 -11.77
CA VAL A 100 4.38 -0.62 -11.10
C VAL A 100 3.94 -0.10 -9.74
N ARG A 101 2.64 -0.08 -9.47
CA ARG A 101 2.08 0.22 -8.15
C ARG A 101 1.73 -1.08 -7.45
N LEU A 102 2.13 -1.19 -6.19
CA LEU A 102 1.88 -2.32 -5.33
C LEU A 102 1.21 -1.86 -4.05
N ASN A 103 0.30 -2.67 -3.55
CA ASN A 103 -0.32 -2.48 -2.24
C ASN A 103 0.35 -3.43 -1.24
N TYR A 104 0.53 -2.95 -0.01
CA TYR A 104 0.89 -3.81 1.09
C TYR A 104 -0.29 -4.73 1.45
N THR A 105 0.02 -5.88 2.02
CA THR A 105 -0.96 -6.83 2.55
C THR A 105 -0.49 -7.33 3.90
N TYR A 106 -1.43 -7.57 4.82
CA TYR A 106 -1.17 -8.34 6.04
C TYR A 106 -1.95 -9.64 5.93
N ARG A 107 -1.25 -10.77 5.87
CA ARG A 107 -1.85 -12.11 5.70
C ARG A 107 -2.89 -12.17 4.55
N GLY A 108 -2.59 -11.50 3.44
CA GLY A 108 -3.46 -11.42 2.25
C GLY A 108 -4.53 -10.33 2.28
N ILE A 109 -4.74 -9.63 3.40
CA ILE A 109 -5.68 -8.49 3.49
C ILE A 109 -4.95 -7.22 3.05
N PRO A 110 -5.44 -6.46 2.05
CA PRO A 110 -4.80 -5.24 1.58
C PRO A 110 -4.75 -4.16 2.66
N ILE A 111 -3.70 -3.35 2.65
CA ILE A 111 -3.50 -2.23 3.58
C ILE A 111 -3.61 -0.91 2.81
N TYR A 112 -4.41 0.03 3.30
CA TYR A 112 -4.59 1.37 2.72
C TYR A 112 -4.30 2.47 3.74
N PRO A 113 -3.89 3.68 3.32
CA PRO A 113 -3.58 4.11 1.95
C PRO A 113 -2.14 3.77 1.51
N ALA A 114 -1.39 3.00 2.30
CA ALA A 114 0.01 2.72 2.06
C ALA A 114 0.24 1.85 0.81
N GLY A 115 1.31 2.16 0.07
CA GLY A 115 1.71 1.38 -1.10
C GLY A 115 3.13 1.69 -1.53
N ILE A 116 3.57 0.99 -2.58
CA ILE A 116 4.88 1.11 -3.20
C ILE A 116 4.68 1.41 -4.69
N ALA A 117 5.51 2.27 -5.25
CA ALA A 117 5.57 2.58 -6.66
C ALA A 117 7.01 2.47 -7.15
N LEU A 118 7.27 1.60 -8.13
CA LEU A 118 8.57 1.45 -8.77
C LEU A 118 8.48 1.90 -10.21
N THR A 119 9.38 2.79 -10.64
CA THR A 119 9.56 3.13 -12.05
C THR A 119 10.61 2.23 -12.66
N ILE A 120 10.21 1.44 -13.65
CA ILE A 120 10.99 0.37 -14.28
C ILE A 120 10.99 0.58 -15.79
N ASP A 121 12.17 0.52 -16.41
CA ASP A 121 12.31 0.63 -17.87
C ASP A 121 12.05 -0.70 -18.60
N SER A 122 12.13 -0.68 -19.94
CA SER A 122 11.97 -1.88 -20.78
C SER A 122 13.05 -2.96 -20.55
N ASN A 123 14.20 -2.57 -20.02
CA ASN A 123 15.33 -3.45 -19.68
C ASN A 123 15.23 -4.02 -18.26
N LYS A 124 14.12 -3.76 -17.56
CA LYS A 124 13.86 -4.19 -16.18
C LYS A 124 14.85 -3.56 -15.19
N THR A 125 15.30 -2.35 -15.49
CA THR A 125 16.07 -1.51 -14.59
C THR A 125 15.13 -0.69 -13.73
N VAL A 126 15.29 -0.78 -12.41
CA VAL A 126 14.57 0.06 -11.46
C VAL A 126 15.29 1.39 -11.32
N ASN A 127 14.61 2.47 -11.69
CA ASN A 127 15.17 3.83 -11.74
C ASN A 127 14.77 4.70 -10.54
N LYS A 128 13.59 4.43 -9.98
CA LYS A 128 13.00 5.20 -8.89
C LYS A 128 12.05 4.33 -8.09
N VAL A 129 12.05 4.54 -6.77
CA VAL A 129 11.11 3.89 -5.86
C VAL A 129 10.47 4.93 -4.97
N THR A 130 9.15 4.86 -4.80
CA THR A 130 8.41 5.69 -3.84
C THR A 130 7.55 4.76 -3.00
N PHE A 131 7.59 4.89 -1.69
CA PHE A 131 6.85 4.00 -0.80
C PHE A 131 6.46 4.69 0.49
N PHE A 132 5.44 4.16 1.15
CA PHE A 132 5.13 4.51 2.53
C PHE A 132 5.76 3.49 3.45
N ASN A 133 6.37 3.95 4.54
CA ASN A 133 6.80 3.04 5.59
C ASN A 133 5.58 2.66 6.44
N LEU A 134 5.41 1.36 6.68
CA LEU A 134 4.36 0.86 7.55
C LEU A 134 4.76 1.09 9.02
N PRO A 135 3.83 1.47 9.90
CA PRO A 135 4.10 1.46 11.33
C PRO A 135 4.25 0.00 11.80
N SER A 136 4.75 -0.19 13.02
CA SER A 136 4.51 -1.47 13.69
C SER A 136 3.01 -1.67 13.84
N LEU A 137 2.48 -2.72 13.20
CA LEU A 137 1.05 -2.98 13.15
C LEU A 137 0.63 -3.78 14.37
N SER A 138 0.13 -3.10 15.40
CA SER A 138 -0.79 -3.72 16.35
C SER A 138 -2.18 -3.71 15.74
N LEU A 139 -2.65 -4.86 15.25
CA LEU A 139 -4.01 -4.96 14.72
C LEU A 139 -4.99 -5.18 15.87
N ASP A 140 -5.91 -4.25 16.04
CA ASP A 140 -7.14 -4.56 16.77
C ASP A 140 -8.02 -5.38 15.81
N THR A 141 -8.11 -6.68 16.07
CA THR A 141 -8.76 -7.64 15.16
C THR A 141 -10.27 -7.71 15.32
N LYS A 142 -10.87 -6.92 16.23
CA LYS A 142 -12.32 -6.91 16.42
C LYS A 142 -12.99 -5.93 15.47
N VAL A 143 -13.54 -6.45 14.38
CA VAL A 143 -14.54 -5.70 13.59
C VAL A 143 -15.85 -5.74 14.36
N SER A 144 -16.44 -4.57 14.61
CA SER A 144 -17.71 -4.44 15.32
C SER A 144 -18.93 -4.87 14.50
N PHE A 145 -18.76 -5.16 13.21
CA PHE A 145 -19.84 -5.47 12.27
C PHE A 145 -19.41 -6.57 11.29
N ASN A 146 -20.38 -7.30 10.72
CA ASN A 146 -20.12 -8.29 9.65
C ASN A 146 -20.15 -7.63 8.25
N GLU A 147 -19.79 -8.38 7.21
CA GLU A 147 -19.71 -7.90 5.82
C GLU A 147 -21.03 -7.36 5.26
N THR A 148 -22.15 -8.00 5.62
CA THR A 148 -23.49 -7.65 5.17
C THR A 148 -23.95 -6.35 5.81
N ASP A 149 -23.73 -6.19 7.11
CA ASP A 149 -24.06 -4.97 7.85
C ASP A 149 -23.25 -3.78 7.31
N ALA A 150 -21.97 -3.98 7.02
CA ALA A 150 -21.13 -2.94 6.42
C ALA A 150 -21.64 -2.49 5.04
N TYR A 151 -22.08 -3.42 4.19
CA TYR A 151 -22.67 -3.11 2.88
C TYR A 151 -23.91 -2.23 3.00
N TYR A 152 -24.85 -2.62 3.86
CA TYR A 152 -26.09 -1.89 4.04
C TYR A 152 -25.89 -0.55 4.77
N LEU A 153 -24.94 -0.44 5.68
CA LEU A 153 -24.58 0.83 6.31
C LEU A 153 -24.09 1.86 5.29
N VAL A 154 -23.23 1.46 4.34
CA VAL A 154 -22.75 2.37 3.29
C VAL A 154 -23.89 2.75 2.33
N LEU A 155 -24.71 1.77 1.90
CA LEU A 155 -25.88 2.05 1.07
C LEU A 155 -26.87 3.02 1.73
N ASN A 156 -27.10 2.86 3.05
CA ASN A 156 -28.03 3.67 3.83
C ASN A 156 -27.49 5.08 4.12
N ARG A 157 -26.16 5.25 4.17
CA ARG A 157 -25.52 6.57 4.32
C ARG A 157 -25.60 7.42 3.04
N ASP A 158 -25.62 6.79 1.87
CA ASP A 158 -25.67 7.46 0.55
C ASP A 158 -27.12 7.77 0.06
N VAL A 159 -28.15 7.45 0.86
CA VAL A 159 -29.59 7.59 0.48
C VAL A 159 -30.04 9.05 0.37
N SER A 160 -29.19 10.04 0.65
CA SER A 160 -29.52 11.45 0.33
C SER A 160 -29.71 11.69 -1.18
N GLY A 161 -29.40 10.72 -2.05
CA GLY A 161 -29.63 10.78 -3.50
C GLY A 161 -30.29 9.53 -4.11
N TYR A 162 -31.50 9.17 -3.71
CA TYR A 162 -32.54 8.51 -4.54
C TYR A 162 -32.20 7.27 -5.40
N LYS A 163 -31.15 6.47 -5.14
CA LYS A 163 -30.81 5.29 -5.98
C LYS A 163 -30.58 3.94 -5.28
N SER A 164 -30.64 3.86 -3.95
CA SER A 164 -30.32 2.64 -3.20
C SER A 164 -31.53 1.86 -2.65
N ILE A 165 -32.77 2.32 -2.87
CA ILE A 165 -33.98 1.58 -2.48
C ILE A 165 -34.08 0.31 -3.33
N GLY A 166 -33.88 -0.86 -2.71
CA GLY A 166 -33.97 -2.18 -3.36
C GLY A 166 -32.62 -2.80 -3.78
N ALA A 167 -31.48 -2.19 -3.43
CA ALA A 167 -30.16 -2.78 -3.69
C ALA A 167 -29.98 -4.10 -2.91
N ARG A 168 -29.70 -5.19 -3.61
CA ARG A 168 -29.40 -6.50 -3.01
C ARG A 168 -27.93 -6.58 -2.64
N TYR A 169 -27.62 -7.23 -1.52
CA TYR A 169 -26.25 -7.52 -1.12
C TYR A 169 -25.47 -8.19 -2.26
N ASN A 170 -24.32 -7.59 -2.61
CA ASN A 170 -23.37 -8.16 -3.56
C ASN A 170 -22.05 -8.44 -2.82
N LYS A 171 -21.72 -9.71 -2.65
CA LYS A 171 -20.46 -10.13 -2.01
C LYS A 171 -19.21 -9.59 -2.73
N ASP A 172 -19.27 -9.40 -4.05
CA ASP A 172 -18.14 -8.91 -4.84
C ASP A 172 -17.95 -7.38 -4.69
N SER A 173 -18.91 -6.71 -4.04
CA SER A 173 -18.85 -5.29 -3.70
C SER A 173 -18.22 -5.03 -2.32
N VAL A 174 -17.93 -6.06 -1.52
CA VAL A 174 -17.39 -5.91 -0.17
C VAL A 174 -16.05 -6.62 -0.06
N ARG A 175 -15.04 -5.94 0.47
CA ARG A 175 -13.71 -6.51 0.68
C ARG A 175 -13.18 -6.15 2.06
N LYS A 176 -12.62 -7.12 2.78
CA LYS A 176 -11.83 -6.84 3.99
C LYS A 176 -10.57 -6.07 3.62
N VAL A 177 -10.30 -5.00 4.34
CA VAL A 177 -9.11 -4.17 4.20
C VAL A 177 -8.57 -3.80 5.57
N ILE A 178 -7.27 -3.50 5.65
CA ILE A 178 -6.68 -2.85 6.81
C ILE A 178 -6.53 -1.38 6.46
N LEU A 179 -7.10 -0.54 7.30
CA LEU A 179 -7.01 0.90 7.15
C LEU A 179 -6.04 1.47 8.18
N LEU A 180 -5.02 2.16 7.68
CA LEU A 180 -4.06 2.89 8.50
C LEU A 180 -4.57 4.30 8.75
N MET A 181 -4.64 4.69 10.02
CA MET A 181 -5.09 6.02 10.43
C MET A 181 -4.17 6.56 11.51
N GLY A 182 -3.24 7.42 11.11
CA GLY A 182 -2.04 7.66 11.92
C GLY A 182 -1.34 6.32 12.17
N ASN A 183 -0.73 6.13 13.34
CA ASN A 183 0.03 4.92 13.67
C ASN A 183 -0.81 3.69 14.04
N LYS A 184 -2.13 3.73 13.81
CA LYS A 184 -3.06 2.64 14.14
C LYS A 184 -3.53 1.94 12.88
N ALA A 185 -3.82 0.65 13.01
CA ALA A 185 -4.36 -0.18 11.96
C ALA A 185 -5.71 -0.77 12.40
N PHE A 186 -6.70 -0.65 11.54
CA PHE A 186 -8.06 -1.12 11.79
C PHE A 186 -8.46 -2.12 10.72
N LEU A 187 -9.07 -3.24 11.11
CA LEU A 187 -9.75 -4.10 10.16
C LEU A 187 -11.08 -3.45 9.76
N ALA A 188 -11.28 -3.23 8.47
CA ALA A 188 -12.44 -2.53 7.90
C ALA A 188 -12.96 -3.26 6.66
N TYR A 189 -14.10 -2.78 6.16
CA TYR A 189 -14.66 -3.21 4.88
C TYR A 189 -14.64 -2.06 3.88
N GLU A 190 -14.00 -2.30 2.73
CA GLU A 190 -14.19 -1.48 1.54
C GLU A 190 -15.48 -1.92 0.86
N VAL A 191 -16.38 -0.98 0.59
CA VAL A 191 -17.66 -1.23 -0.07
C VAL A 191 -17.72 -0.43 -1.37
N LYS A 192 -18.02 -1.12 -2.48
CA LYS A 192 -18.14 -0.55 -3.81
C LYS A 192 -19.59 -0.61 -4.29
N ILE A 193 -20.23 0.55 -4.39
CA ILE A 193 -21.60 0.75 -4.87
C ILE A 193 -21.58 1.28 -6.31
#